data_AF-A0A919RNH3-F1
#
_entry.id   AF-A0A919RNH3-F1
#
_cell.length_a   1.000
_cell.length_b   1.000
_cell.length_c   1.000
_cell.angle_alpha   90.00
_cell.angle_beta   90.00
_cell.angle_gamma   90.00
#
_symmetry.space_group_name_H-M   'P 1'
#
loop_
_entity.id
_entity.type
_entity.pdbx_description
1 polymer ?
#
loop_
_entity_poly.entity_id
_entity_poly.type
_entity_poly.pdbx_seq_one_letter_code
_entity_poly.pdbx_strand_id
1 'polypeptide(L)'
;MSEQTIYYSFGTKKAILTAALNQAVAGDDQPIPTLERPWAQAAIADPDPRGQLQRQAAGAGDIYLRAAPLLEVVRSAAPTDPDLSELWATNLRQRLTVQQSFAQALAGKTPLRDGMTPDTAADIALTILSPETYTLLVGTRHWPHATWQTWAETALTSLLIEPPG
;
A
#
# COMPACT_ATOMS: atom_id res chain seq x y z
N MET A 1 4.24 24.16 28.62
CA MET A 1 3.11 24.03 27.68
C MET A 1 2.39 22.74 28.04
N SER A 2 1.13 22.80 28.47
CA SER A 2 0.42 21.67 29.08
C SER A 2 -0.29 20.81 28.04
N GLU A 3 -0.45 19.51 28.33
CA GLU A 3 -1.16 18.51 27.51
C GLU A 3 -2.58 18.96 27.10
N GLN A 4 -3.20 19.86 27.88
CA GLN A 4 -4.53 20.38 27.64
C GLN A 4 -4.65 21.25 26.37
N THR A 5 -3.58 21.92 25.92
CA THR A 5 -3.68 22.82 24.77
C THR A 5 -3.59 22.08 23.43
N ILE A 6 -3.03 20.87 23.39
CA ILE A 6 -2.97 20.04 22.18
C ILE A 6 -4.33 19.37 21.89
N TYR A 7 -5.06 18.98 22.94
CA TYR A 7 -6.41 18.41 22.81
C TYR A 7 -7.44 19.37 22.23
N TYR A 8 -7.30 20.68 22.48
CA TYR A 8 -8.31 21.67 22.11
C TYR A 8 -8.37 21.97 20.60
N SER A 9 -7.34 21.59 19.84
CA SER A 9 -7.23 21.91 18.41
C SER A 9 -7.48 20.73 17.46
N PHE A 10 -7.41 19.48 17.95
CA PHE A 10 -7.33 18.28 17.07
C PHE A 10 -8.29 17.12 17.39
N GLY A 11 -9.17 17.24 18.38
CA GLY A 11 -10.10 16.15 18.74
C GLY A 11 -9.41 14.99 19.48
N THR A 12 -9.80 13.74 19.19
CA THR A 12 -9.29 12.52 19.87
C THR A 12 -7.95 12.05 19.29
N LYS A 13 -7.20 11.22 20.03
CA LYS A 13 -5.97 10.56 19.55
C LYS A 13 -6.18 9.83 18.20
N LYS A 14 -7.37 9.23 18.01
CA LYS A 14 -7.82 8.64 16.74
C LYS A 14 -7.81 9.69 15.63
N ALA A 15 -8.45 10.84 15.82
CA ALA A 15 -8.57 11.87 14.79
C ALA A 15 -7.19 12.38 14.32
N ILE A 16 -6.25 12.59 15.26
CA ILE A 16 -4.87 12.97 14.92
C ILE A 16 -4.18 11.88 14.11
N LEU A 17 -4.22 10.63 14.56
CA LEU A 17 -3.56 9.51 13.86
C LEU A 17 -4.19 9.26 12.48
N THR A 18 -5.51 9.38 12.36
CA THR A 18 -6.22 9.27 11.08
C THR A 18 -5.79 10.39 10.13
N ALA A 19 -5.76 11.65 10.58
CA ALA A 19 -5.32 12.76 9.75
C ALA A 19 -3.86 12.61 9.30
N ALA A 20 -2.97 12.27 10.23
CA ALA A 20 -1.55 12.03 9.95
C ALA A 20 -1.35 10.87 8.98
N LEU A 21 -2.08 9.76 9.16
CA LEU A 21 -2.00 8.61 8.27
C LEU A 21 -2.53 8.95 6.86
N ASN A 22 -3.66 9.64 6.76
CA ASN A 22 -4.21 10.07 5.48
C ASN A 22 -3.22 10.96 4.72
N GLN A 23 -2.62 11.95 5.39
CA GLN A 23 -1.61 12.81 4.80
C GLN A 23 -0.35 12.03 4.39
N ALA A 24 0.13 11.09 5.22
CA ALA A 24 1.29 10.28 4.88
C ALA A 24 1.05 9.39 3.66
N VAL A 25 -0.14 8.77 3.56
CA VAL A 25 -0.56 7.97 2.40
C VAL A 25 -0.69 8.83 1.15
N ALA A 26 -1.37 9.97 1.24
CA ALA A 26 -1.52 10.92 0.14
C ALA A 26 -0.18 11.45 -0.36
N GLY A 27 0.74 11.80 0.56
CA GLY A 27 1.99 12.50 0.26
C GLY A 27 1.82 14.01 0.04
N ASP A 28 0.58 14.50 0.06
CA ASP A 28 0.17 15.89 -0.09
C ASP A 28 -1.13 16.14 0.69
N ASP A 29 -1.66 17.35 0.60
CA ASP A 29 -2.95 17.77 1.19
C ASP A 29 -4.13 17.63 0.23
N GLN A 30 -3.93 17.02 -0.94
CA GLN A 30 -4.95 16.94 -1.98
C GLN A 30 -5.89 15.75 -1.71
N PRO A 31 -7.22 15.95 -1.78
CA PRO A 31 -8.21 14.89 -1.55
C PRO A 31 -8.38 13.99 -2.78
N ILE A 32 -7.26 13.54 -3.37
CA ILE A 32 -7.25 12.69 -4.56
C ILE A 32 -7.18 11.21 -4.13
N PRO A 33 -8.19 10.38 -4.47
CA PRO A 33 -8.15 8.95 -4.23
C PRO A 33 -6.92 8.30 -4.85
N THR A 34 -6.35 7.29 -4.19
CA THR A 34 -5.12 6.63 -4.63
C THR A 34 -5.16 6.21 -6.11
N LEU A 35 -6.27 5.63 -6.56
CA LEU A 35 -6.42 5.17 -7.95
C LEU A 35 -6.49 6.33 -8.95
N GLU A 36 -6.90 7.53 -8.55
CA GLU A 36 -6.98 8.71 -9.43
C GLU A 36 -5.64 9.45 -9.51
N ARG A 37 -4.65 9.07 -8.70
CA ARG A 37 -3.32 9.71 -8.72
C ARG A 37 -2.56 9.36 -10.00
N PRO A 38 -1.74 10.28 -10.53
CA PRO A 38 -1.04 10.08 -11.81
C PRO A 38 -0.22 8.78 -11.89
N TRP A 39 0.46 8.39 -10.80
CA TRP A 39 1.26 7.16 -10.77
C TRP A 39 0.39 5.90 -10.88
N ALA A 40 -0.79 5.88 -10.25
CA ALA A 40 -1.69 4.74 -10.28
C ALA A 40 -2.37 4.63 -11.64
N GLN A 41 -2.80 5.75 -12.21
CA GLN A 41 -3.31 5.83 -13.58
C GLN A 41 -2.26 5.38 -14.60
N ALA A 42 -1.00 5.78 -14.43
CA ALA A 42 0.10 5.33 -15.29
C ALA A 42 0.34 3.82 -15.19
N ALA A 43 0.24 3.23 -13.99
CA ALA A 43 0.34 1.78 -13.80
C ALA A 43 -0.83 1.04 -14.48
N ILE A 44 -2.06 1.53 -14.33
CA ILE A 44 -3.25 0.93 -14.97
C ILE A 44 -3.17 1.06 -16.49
N ALA A 45 -2.71 2.19 -17.02
CA ALA A 45 -2.66 2.44 -18.47
C ALA A 45 -1.49 1.76 -19.18
N ASP A 46 -0.50 1.25 -18.45
CA ASP A 46 0.69 0.65 -19.03
C ASP A 46 0.37 -0.58 -19.87
N PRO A 47 0.66 -0.62 -21.18
CA PRO A 47 0.38 -1.81 -21.99
C PRO A 47 1.27 -3.00 -21.63
N ASP A 48 2.44 -2.78 -21.01
CA ASP A 48 3.32 -3.85 -20.57
C ASP A 48 2.92 -4.35 -19.17
N PRO A 49 2.54 -5.64 -19.00
CA PRO A 49 2.26 -6.22 -17.70
C PRO A 49 3.39 -6.03 -16.68
N ARG A 50 4.66 -6.15 -17.11
CA ARG A 50 5.82 -5.98 -16.22
C ARG A 50 5.98 -4.51 -15.83
N GLY A 51 5.81 -3.61 -16.78
CA GLY A 51 5.80 -2.17 -16.52
C GLY A 51 4.73 -1.77 -15.52
N GLN A 52 3.51 -2.33 -15.60
CA GLN A 52 2.46 -2.10 -14.59
C GLN A 52 2.96 -2.52 -13.20
N LEU A 53 3.47 -3.74 -13.07
CA LEU A 53 3.94 -4.29 -11.79
C LEU A 53 5.08 -3.47 -11.20
N GLN A 54 6.00 -3.00 -12.04
CA GLN A 54 7.08 -2.10 -11.64
C GLN A 54 6.53 -0.78 -11.07
N ARG A 55 5.61 -0.12 -11.77
CA ARG A 55 5.00 1.14 -11.31
C ARG A 55 4.18 0.95 -10.05
N GLN A 56 3.47 -0.17 -9.93
CA GLN A 56 2.70 -0.54 -8.76
C GLN A 56 3.59 -0.74 -7.53
N ALA A 57 4.69 -1.49 -7.67
CA ALA A 57 5.68 -1.68 -6.60
C ALA A 57 6.35 -0.36 -6.21
N ALA A 58 6.70 0.47 -7.19
CA ALA A 58 7.29 1.79 -6.95
C ALA A 58 6.35 2.69 -6.15
N GLY A 59 5.10 2.84 -6.60
CA GLY A 59 4.10 3.68 -5.94
C GLY A 59 3.73 3.20 -4.54
N ALA A 60 3.63 1.88 -4.32
CA ALA A 60 3.45 1.32 -2.98
C ALA A 60 4.65 1.64 -2.07
N GLY A 61 5.87 1.49 -2.59
CA GLY A 61 7.09 1.85 -1.88
C GLY A 61 7.08 3.32 -1.45
N ASP A 62 6.79 4.24 -2.37
CA ASP A 62 6.80 5.67 -2.09
C ASP A 62 5.81 6.04 -0.98
N ILE A 63 4.62 5.41 -0.98
CA ILE A 63 3.65 5.54 0.10
C ILE A 63 4.25 5.05 1.42
N TYR A 64 4.83 3.86 1.45
CA TYR A 64 5.36 3.26 2.68
C TYR A 64 6.60 3.96 3.23
N LEU A 65 7.40 4.60 2.38
CA LEU A 65 8.50 5.45 2.84
C LEU A 65 8.03 6.53 3.82
N ARG A 66 6.78 7.01 3.67
CA ARG A 66 6.16 8.00 4.56
C ARG A 66 5.24 7.38 5.60
N ALA A 67 4.43 6.39 5.20
CA ALA A 67 3.31 5.90 5.99
C ALA A 67 3.65 4.69 6.86
N ALA A 68 4.70 3.92 6.57
CA ALA A 68 4.98 2.66 7.28
C ALA A 68 5.16 2.84 8.80
N PRO A 69 5.87 3.87 9.32
CA PRO A 69 5.99 4.05 10.77
C PRO A 69 4.65 4.29 11.47
N LEU A 70 3.76 5.07 10.85
CA LEU A 70 2.42 5.32 11.40
C LEU A 70 1.55 4.07 11.33
N LEU A 71 1.59 3.35 10.21
CA LEU A 71 0.87 2.09 10.05
C LEU A 71 1.31 1.05 11.08
N GLU A 72 2.61 1.00 11.40
CA GLU A 72 3.13 0.09 12.42
C GLU A 72 2.62 0.43 13.83
N VAL A 73 2.56 1.72 14.17
CA VAL A 73 1.96 2.19 15.43
C VAL A 73 0.47 1.82 15.50
N VAL A 74 -0.29 2.07 14.44
CA VAL A 74 -1.72 1.72 14.37
C VAL A 74 -1.91 0.22 14.50
N ARG A 75 -1.16 -0.58 13.75
CA ARG A 75 -1.21 -2.06 13.77
C ARG A 75 -0.87 -2.62 15.15
N SER A 76 0.16 -2.09 15.82
CA SER A 76 0.61 -2.57 17.12
C SER A 76 -0.38 -2.28 18.25
N ALA A 77 -1.14 -1.19 18.13
CA ALA A 77 -2.12 -0.77 19.13
C ALA A 77 -3.55 -1.28 18.84
N ALA A 78 -3.85 -1.69 17.61
CA ALA A 78 -5.17 -2.18 17.20
C ALA A 78 -5.78 -3.27 18.10
N PRO A 79 -5.03 -4.25 18.66
CA PRO A 79 -5.60 -5.28 19.52
C PRO A 79 -6.18 -4.77 20.86
N THR A 80 -5.76 -3.60 21.31
CA THR A 80 -6.15 -3.03 22.62
C THR A 80 -6.90 -1.71 22.52
N ASP A 81 -7.02 -1.14 21.32
CA ASP A 81 -7.68 0.13 21.04
C ASP A 81 -8.72 -0.04 19.91
N PRO A 82 -10.03 -0.05 20.22
CA PRO A 82 -11.08 -0.25 19.21
C PRO A 82 -11.06 0.77 18.07
N ASP A 83 -10.65 2.01 18.35
CA ASP A 83 -10.58 3.07 17.36
C ASP A 83 -9.45 2.81 16.35
N LEU A 84 -8.31 2.30 16.83
CA LEU A 84 -7.19 1.93 15.97
C LEU A 84 -7.42 0.61 15.24
N SER A 85 -8.19 -0.30 15.83
CA SER A 85 -8.68 -1.51 15.15
C SER A 85 -9.52 -1.16 13.93
N GLU A 86 -10.48 -0.23 14.07
CA GLU A 86 -11.30 0.25 12.96
C GLU A 86 -10.47 0.97 11.89
N LEU A 87 -9.50 1.80 12.31
CA LEU A 87 -8.59 2.49 11.41
C LEU A 87 -7.74 1.49 10.59
N TRP A 88 -7.19 0.48 11.25
CA TRP A 88 -6.42 -0.58 10.59
C TRP A 88 -7.28 -1.37 9.59
N ALA A 89 -8.48 -1.80 10.01
CA ALA A 89 -9.41 -2.54 9.14
C ALA A 89 -9.84 -1.70 7.92
N THR A 90 -10.05 -0.40 8.10
CA THR A 90 -10.37 0.52 7.00
C THR A 90 -9.21 0.67 6.04
N ASN A 91 -8.00 0.86 6.54
CA ASN A 91 -6.80 0.93 5.73
C ASN A 91 -6.55 -0.37 4.93
N LEU A 92 -6.76 -1.54 5.55
CA LEU A 92 -6.65 -2.84 4.88
C LEU A 92 -7.64 -2.96 3.72
N ARG A 93 -8.92 -2.61 3.94
CA ARG A 93 -9.96 -2.61 2.89
C ARG A 93 -9.60 -1.67 1.74
N GLN A 94 -9.13 -0.46 2.03
CA GLN A 94 -8.72 0.50 1.00
C GLN A 94 -7.55 -0.03 0.17
N ARG A 95 -6.52 -0.60 0.81
CA ARG A 95 -5.39 -1.24 0.10
C ARG A 95 -5.86 -2.39 -0.77
N LEU A 96 -6.76 -3.25 -0.27
CA LEU A 96 -7.33 -4.34 -1.07
C LEU A 96 -8.08 -3.80 -2.30
N THR A 97 -8.92 -2.78 -2.16
CA THR A 97 -9.62 -2.16 -3.30
C THR A 97 -8.64 -1.67 -4.36
N VAL A 98 -7.52 -1.04 -3.97
CA VAL A 98 -6.47 -0.62 -4.90
C VAL A 98 -5.85 -1.82 -5.62
N GLN A 99 -5.51 -2.89 -4.89
CA GLN A 99 -4.92 -4.08 -5.48
C GLN A 99 -5.89 -4.82 -6.42
N GLN A 100 -7.19 -4.82 -6.11
CA GLN A 100 -8.22 -5.38 -6.99
C GLN A 100 -8.28 -4.65 -8.34
N SER A 101 -8.23 -3.31 -8.34
CA SER A 101 -8.19 -2.54 -9.59
C SER A 101 -6.93 -2.82 -10.40
N PHE A 102 -5.76 -2.94 -9.75
CA PHE A 102 -4.53 -3.32 -10.46
C PHE A 102 -4.58 -4.74 -11.01
N ALA A 103 -5.08 -5.71 -10.24
CA ALA A 103 -5.18 -7.10 -10.68
C ALA A 103 -6.15 -7.26 -11.87
N GLN A 104 -7.27 -6.52 -11.86
CA GLN A 104 -8.20 -6.48 -13.00
C GLN A 104 -7.52 -5.89 -14.24
N ALA A 105 -6.80 -4.77 -14.11
CA ALA A 105 -6.05 -4.18 -15.21
C ALA A 105 -4.98 -5.15 -15.75
N LEU A 106 -4.28 -5.88 -14.87
CA LEU A 106 -3.25 -6.85 -15.26
C LEU A 106 -3.83 -8.02 -16.05
N ALA A 107 -4.96 -8.57 -15.58
CA ALA A 107 -5.66 -9.67 -16.25
C ALA A 107 -6.18 -9.29 -17.65
N GLY A 108 -6.43 -8.00 -17.89
CA GLY A 108 -6.76 -7.49 -19.22
C GLY A 108 -5.58 -7.42 -20.19
N LYS A 109 -4.34 -7.53 -19.70
CA LYS A 109 -3.10 -7.38 -20.47
C LYS A 109 -2.39 -8.71 -20.73
N THR A 110 -2.50 -9.65 -19.81
CA THR A 110 -1.83 -10.96 -19.88
C THR A 110 -2.63 -12.01 -19.12
N PRO A 111 -2.54 -13.31 -19.52
CA PRO A 111 -2.96 -14.39 -18.65
C PRO A 111 -2.25 -14.30 -17.30
N LEU A 112 -3.02 -14.45 -16.23
CA LEU A 112 -2.47 -14.62 -14.90
C LEU A 112 -1.94 -16.05 -14.75
N ARG A 113 -0.84 -16.20 -14.01
CA ARG A 113 -0.15 -17.47 -13.82
C ARG A 113 -1.08 -18.55 -13.29
N ASP A 114 -0.90 -19.77 -13.80
CA ASP A 114 -1.69 -20.96 -13.43
C ASP A 114 -3.22 -20.76 -13.56
N GLY A 115 -3.67 -19.77 -14.35
CA GLY A 115 -5.09 -19.46 -14.53
C GLY A 115 -5.76 -18.84 -13.29
N MET A 116 -5.01 -18.23 -12.38
CA MET A 116 -5.58 -17.61 -11.18
C MET A 116 -6.54 -16.45 -11.48
N THR A 117 -7.44 -16.17 -10.54
CA THR A 117 -8.39 -15.07 -10.67
C THR A 117 -7.75 -13.72 -10.33
N PRO A 118 -8.31 -12.60 -10.81
CA PRO A 118 -7.88 -11.27 -10.38
C PRO A 118 -7.97 -11.05 -8.86
N ASP A 119 -8.95 -11.66 -8.19
CA ASP A 119 -9.08 -11.56 -6.73
C ASP A 119 -7.92 -12.24 -6.01
N THR A 120 -7.54 -13.45 -6.43
CA THR A 120 -6.35 -14.14 -5.88
C THR A 120 -5.06 -13.37 -6.16
N ALA A 121 -4.94 -12.79 -7.35
CA ALA A 121 -3.81 -11.92 -7.68
C ALA A 121 -3.76 -10.66 -6.80
N ALA A 122 -4.92 -10.08 -6.48
CA ALA A 122 -5.02 -8.93 -5.57
C ALA A 122 -4.62 -9.29 -4.14
N ASP A 123 -4.99 -10.47 -3.62
CA ASP A 123 -4.57 -10.95 -2.30
C ASP A 123 -3.06 -11.18 -2.21
N ILE A 124 -2.47 -11.77 -3.26
CA ILE A 124 -1.01 -11.93 -3.37
C ILE A 124 -0.33 -10.55 -3.41
N ALA A 125 -0.83 -9.64 -4.25
CA ALA A 125 -0.27 -8.30 -4.36
C ALA A 125 -0.39 -7.51 -3.05
N LEU A 126 -1.53 -7.60 -2.35
CA LEU A 126 -1.74 -7.01 -1.04
C LEU A 126 -0.72 -7.51 -0.01
N THR A 127 -0.42 -8.80 -0.06
CA THR A 127 0.55 -9.45 0.84
C THR A 127 1.98 -8.96 0.57
N ILE A 128 2.42 -9.01 -0.69
CA ILE A 128 3.77 -8.59 -1.09
C ILE A 128 3.97 -7.09 -0.87
N LEU A 129 2.98 -6.28 -1.26
CA LEU A 129 2.97 -4.82 -1.12
C LEU A 129 2.32 -4.38 0.19
N SER A 130 2.56 -5.09 1.28
CA SER A 130 2.05 -4.75 2.61
C SER A 130 3.02 -3.84 3.38
N PRO A 131 2.54 -2.99 4.30
CA PRO A 131 3.41 -2.26 5.21
C PRO A 131 4.18 -3.21 6.12
N GLU A 132 3.71 -4.43 6.36
CA GLU A 132 4.40 -5.47 7.13
C GLU A 132 5.68 -5.93 6.42
N THR A 133 5.62 -6.26 5.13
CA THR A 133 6.83 -6.64 4.37
C THR A 133 7.79 -5.47 4.24
N TYR A 134 7.29 -4.25 4.03
CA TYR A 134 8.10 -3.04 3.97
C TYR A 134 8.81 -2.77 5.31
N THR A 135 8.07 -2.77 6.43
CA THR A 135 8.61 -2.53 7.77
C THR A 135 9.64 -3.59 8.14
N LEU A 136 9.38 -4.86 7.83
CA LEU A 136 10.35 -5.93 8.08
C LEU A 136 11.64 -5.72 7.27
N LEU A 137 11.54 -5.55 5.96
CA LEU A 137 12.72 -5.53 5.09
C LEU A 137 13.49 -4.20 5.15
N VAL A 138 12.79 -3.07 5.07
CA VAL A 138 13.41 -1.73 5.10
C VAL A 138 13.67 -1.29 6.54
N GLY A 139 12.68 -1.41 7.43
CA GLY A 139 12.81 -0.96 8.82
C GLY A 139 13.73 -1.85 9.67
N THR A 140 13.48 -3.17 9.68
CA THR A 140 14.19 -4.10 10.57
C THR A 140 15.44 -4.72 9.93
N ARG A 141 15.38 -5.08 8.64
CA ARG A 141 16.51 -5.66 7.90
C ARG A 141 17.36 -4.62 7.18
N HIS A 142 17.02 -3.34 7.30
CA HIS A 142 17.79 -2.20 6.78
C HIS A 142 18.06 -2.29 5.27
N TRP A 143 17.14 -2.89 4.51
CA TRP A 143 17.24 -2.86 3.07
C TRP A 143 17.11 -1.43 2.56
N PRO A 144 17.91 -1.02 1.56
CA PRO A 144 17.64 0.21 0.84
C PRO A 144 16.23 0.17 0.25
N HIS A 145 15.54 1.30 0.28
CA HIS A 145 14.20 1.46 -0.26
C HIS A 145 14.06 0.93 -1.71
N ALA A 146 15.00 1.30 -2.58
CA ALA A 146 15.03 0.85 -3.97
C ALA A 146 15.18 -0.69 -4.09
N THR A 147 15.92 -1.32 -3.17
CA THR A 147 16.07 -2.78 -3.13
C THR A 147 14.73 -3.45 -2.80
N TRP A 148 13.92 -2.87 -1.91
CA TRP A 148 12.57 -3.38 -1.64
C TRP A 148 11.64 -3.23 -2.86
N GLN A 149 11.69 -2.10 -3.58
CA GLN A 149 10.89 -1.90 -4.80
C GLN A 149 11.21 -2.95 -5.86
N THR A 150 12.50 -3.18 -6.13
CA THR A 150 12.94 -4.23 -7.09
C THR A 150 12.53 -5.62 -6.62
N TRP A 151 12.71 -5.94 -5.34
CA TRP A 151 12.31 -7.23 -4.80
C TRP A 151 10.80 -7.47 -4.94
N ALA A 152 9.99 -6.46 -4.62
CA ALA A 152 8.55 -6.55 -4.71
C ALA A 152 8.09 -6.72 -6.17
N GLU A 153 8.62 -5.94 -7.11
CA GLU A 153 8.35 -6.10 -8.55
C GLU A 153 8.74 -7.51 -9.05
N THR A 154 9.91 -8.00 -8.68
CA THR A 154 10.37 -9.33 -9.06
C THR A 154 9.48 -10.42 -8.48
N ALA A 155 9.07 -10.30 -7.21
CA ALA A 155 8.15 -11.23 -6.56
C ALA A 155 6.78 -11.24 -7.25
N LEU A 156 6.18 -10.06 -7.49
CA LEU A 156 4.90 -9.96 -8.17
C LEU A 156 4.96 -10.54 -9.58
N THR A 157 6.00 -10.23 -10.34
CA THR A 157 6.17 -10.79 -11.69
C THR A 157 6.25 -12.31 -11.64
N SER A 158 7.02 -12.85 -10.69
CA SER A 158 7.21 -14.30 -10.55
C SER A 158 5.96 -15.02 -10.06
N LEU A 159 5.08 -14.35 -9.32
CA LEU A 159 3.88 -14.94 -8.72
C LEU A 159 2.63 -14.75 -9.58
N LEU A 160 2.53 -13.65 -10.32
CA LEU A 160 1.27 -13.23 -10.95
C LEU A 160 1.19 -13.51 -12.44
N ILE A 161 2.33 -13.54 -13.15
CA ILE A 161 2.34 -13.69 -14.61
C ILE A 161 3.32 -14.79 -15.03
N GLU A 162 3.07 -15.36 -16.20
CA GLU A 162 3.96 -16.36 -16.78
C GLU A 162 5.30 -15.73 -17.21
N PRO A 163 6.41 -16.47 -17.15
CA PRO A 163 7.67 -16.00 -17.72
C PRO A 163 7.50 -15.83 -19.24
N PRO A 164 8.23 -14.88 -19.85
CA PRO A 164 8.28 -14.80 -21.31
C PRO A 164 8.75 -16.16 -21.87
N GLY A 165 8.01 -16.67 -22.85
CA GLY A 165 8.33 -17.90 -23.58
C GLY A 165 9.54 -17.76 -24.49
#